data_AF-A0A3P6RQ69-F1
#
_entry.id   AF-A0A3P6RQ69-F1
#
_cell.length_a   1.000
_cell.length_b   1.000
_cell.length_c   1.000
_cell.angle_alpha   90.00
_cell.angle_beta   90.00
_cell.angle_gamma   90.00
#
_symmetry.space_group_name_H-M   'P 1'
#
loop_
_entity.id
_entity.type
_entity.pdbx_description
1 polymer ?
#
loop_
_entity_poly.entity_id
_entity_poly.type
_entity_poly.pdbx_seq_one_letter_code
_entity_poly.pdbx_strand_id
1 'polypeptide(L)'
;MELEPYNINISVLCPPNTDTDYFRSFHTTTMPVIMRKMTAVAGLVSAEEVARAHIRDIESGNYLTTNGLMGWFLGLVTAGASPERSMLQALAQFYLSALGRVGILAVVGYFNSLSREHANMRRKESEHASLPGAKIHS
;
A
#
# COMPACT_ATOMS: atom_id res chain seq x y z
N MET A 1 -21.88 15.57 -6.11
CA MET A 1 -20.74 15.18 -6.96
C MET A 1 -20.96 15.82 -8.33
N GLU A 2 -19.94 16.39 -8.98
CA GLU A 2 -20.12 17.18 -10.22
C GLU A 2 -20.83 16.42 -11.35
N LEU A 3 -20.68 15.09 -11.39
CA LEU A 3 -21.27 14.22 -12.41
C LEU A 3 -22.64 13.64 -12.05
N GLU A 4 -23.12 13.86 -10.82
CA GLU A 4 -24.40 13.35 -10.33
C GLU A 4 -25.59 13.76 -11.23
N PRO A 5 -25.69 15.02 -11.72
CA PRO A 5 -26.82 15.43 -12.58
C PRO A 5 -26.88 14.68 -13.92
N TYR A 6 -25.78 14.05 -14.34
CA TYR A 6 -25.68 13.32 -15.60
C TYR A 6 -25.83 11.81 -15.42
N ASN A 7 -26.11 11.33 -14.20
CA ASN A 7 -26.20 9.90 -13.89
C ASN A 7 -24.92 9.13 -14.25
N ILE A 8 -23.76 9.74 -14.02
CA ILE A 8 -22.44 9.15 -14.25
C ILE A 8 -21.78 8.87 -12.89
N ASN A 9 -21.55 7.58 -12.59
CA ASN A 9 -20.84 7.15 -11.40
C ASN A 9 -19.33 7.09 -11.65
N ILE A 10 -18.55 7.47 -10.64
CA ILE A 10 -17.08 7.36 -10.66
C ILE A 10 -16.67 6.27 -9.67
N SER A 11 -15.78 5.37 -10.10
CA SER A 11 -15.13 4.40 -9.24
C SER A 11 -13.61 4.47 -9.42
N VAL A 12 -12.87 4.39 -8.32
CA VAL A 12 -11.42 4.47 -8.26
C VAL A 12 -10.85 3.14 -7.81
N LEU A 13 -10.00 2.55 -8.63
CA LEU A 13 -9.28 1.32 -8.31
C LEU A 13 -7.95 1.65 -7.62
N CYS A 14 -7.80 1.21 -6.37
CA CYS A 14 -6.55 1.29 -5.61
C CYS A 14 -6.05 -0.12 -5.28
N PRO A 15 -5.41 -0.82 -6.23
CA PRO A 15 -5.05 -2.21 -6.06
C PRO A 15 -3.82 -2.34 -5.14
N PRO A 16 -3.69 -3.47 -4.41
CA PRO A 16 -2.49 -3.81 -3.67
C PRO A 16 -1.39 -4.28 -4.63
N ASN A 17 -0.34 -4.91 -4.09
CA ASN A 17 0.65 -5.59 -4.92
C ASN A 17 -0.05 -6.69 -5.73
N THR A 18 -0.10 -6.49 -7.05
CA THR A 18 -0.79 -7.40 -7.97
C THR A 18 0.20 -8.34 -8.63
N ASP A 19 -0.13 -9.63 -8.64
CA ASP A 19 0.65 -10.67 -9.29
C ASP A 19 0.58 -10.52 -10.81
N THR A 20 1.53 -9.77 -11.34
CA THR A 20 1.72 -9.51 -12.77
C THR A 20 3.15 -9.87 -13.15
N ASP A 21 3.38 -10.23 -14.41
CA ASP A 21 4.73 -10.55 -14.89
C ASP A 21 5.69 -9.36 -14.73
N TYR A 22 5.15 -8.14 -14.84
CA TYR A 22 5.89 -6.91 -14.54
C TYR A 22 6.32 -6.85 -13.07
N PHE A 23 5.41 -7.10 -12.13
CA PHE A 23 5.73 -7.07 -10.71
C PHE A 23 6.78 -8.13 -10.35
N ARG A 24 6.66 -9.36 -10.89
CA ARG A 24 7.62 -10.45 -10.64
C ARG A 24 9.03 -10.13 -11.14
N SER A 25 9.13 -9.62 -12.36
CA SER A 25 10.41 -9.24 -12.96
C SER A 25 11.06 -8.07 -12.21
N PHE A 26 10.28 -7.05 -11.85
CA PHE A 26 10.75 -5.92 -11.05
C PHE A 26 11.22 -6.35 -9.66
N HIS A 27 10.44 -7.21 -8.97
CA HIS A 27 10.73 -7.71 -7.62
C HIS A 27 12.07 -8.44 -7.53
N THR A 28 12.40 -9.22 -8.57
CA THR A 28 13.62 -10.03 -8.62
C THR A 28 14.83 -9.17 -9.01
N THR A 29 14.69 -8.38 -10.08
CA THR A 29 15.83 -7.76 -10.77
C THR A 29 16.20 -6.39 -10.21
N THR A 30 15.22 -5.54 -9.91
CA THR A 30 15.45 -4.11 -9.72
C THR A 30 15.15 -3.66 -8.29
N MET A 31 14.26 -4.37 -7.59
CA MET A 31 13.74 -3.91 -6.31
C MET A 31 14.80 -3.97 -5.18
N PRO A 32 15.10 -2.85 -4.50
CA PRO A 32 16.04 -2.85 -3.39
C PRO A 32 15.61 -3.77 -2.25
N VAL A 33 16.57 -4.30 -1.48
CA VAL A 33 16.31 -5.23 -0.37
C VAL A 33 15.33 -4.66 0.66
N ILE A 34 15.42 -3.36 0.98
CA ILE A 34 14.48 -2.72 1.90
C ILE A 34 13.05 -2.69 1.35
N MET A 35 12.89 -2.40 0.06
CA MET A 35 11.60 -2.38 -0.59
C MET A 35 11.00 -3.79 -0.62
N ARG A 36 11.81 -4.84 -0.84
CA ARG A 36 11.35 -6.25 -0.74
C ARG A 36 10.75 -6.57 0.62
N LYS A 37 11.41 -6.14 1.71
CA LYS A 37 10.90 -6.33 3.07
C LYS A 37 9.57 -5.59 3.31
N MET A 38 9.44 -4.36 2.79
CA MET A 38 8.20 -3.58 2.94
C MET A 38 7.05 -4.17 2.12
N THR A 39 7.33 -4.53 0.86
CA THR A 39 6.36 -5.14 -0.05
C THR A 39 5.84 -6.48 0.49
N ALA A 40 6.66 -7.25 1.22
CA ALA A 40 6.24 -8.51 1.84
C ALA A 40 5.17 -8.35 2.94
N VAL A 41 5.02 -7.16 3.52
CA VAL A 41 3.96 -6.89 4.53
C VAL A 41 2.59 -6.81 3.88
N ALA A 42 2.51 -6.38 2.62
CA ALA A 42 1.28 -6.36 1.85
C ALA A 42 1.14 -7.67 1.06
N GLY A 43 0.03 -8.37 1.25
CA GLY A 43 -0.27 -9.60 0.52
C GLY A 43 -0.27 -9.39 -1.00
N LEU A 44 0.06 -10.44 -1.73
CA LEU A 44 0.00 -10.47 -3.19
C LEU A 44 -1.40 -10.90 -3.63
N VAL A 45 -2.03 -10.15 -4.54
CA VAL A 45 -3.38 -10.43 -5.06
C VAL A 45 -3.30 -10.72 -6.55
N SER A 46 -4.09 -11.68 -7.05
CA SER A 46 -4.13 -11.98 -8.48
C SER A 46 -4.75 -10.83 -9.29
N ALA A 47 -4.27 -10.60 -10.51
CA ALA A 47 -4.84 -9.59 -11.40
C ALA A 47 -6.33 -9.85 -11.72
N GLU A 48 -6.71 -11.12 -11.82
CA GLU A 48 -8.10 -11.52 -12.08
C GLU A 48 -9.01 -11.15 -10.90
N GLU A 49 -8.56 -11.38 -9.66
CA GLU A 49 -9.34 -11.01 -8.48
C GLU A 49 -9.46 -9.49 -8.32
N VAL A 50 -8.41 -8.74 -8.66
CA VAL A 50 -8.47 -7.28 -8.72
C VAL A 50 -9.51 -6.81 -9.74
N ALA A 51 -9.47 -7.36 -10.96
CA ALA A 51 -10.42 -7.01 -12.01
C ALA A 51 -11.87 -7.35 -11.62
N ARG A 52 -12.10 -8.54 -11.06
CA ARG A 52 -13.44 -8.99 -10.63
C ARG A 52 -14.01 -8.13 -9.50
N ALA A 53 -13.17 -7.78 -8.52
CA ALA A 53 -13.57 -6.88 -7.44
C ALA A 53 -13.96 -5.50 -7.99
N HIS A 54 -13.18 -4.97 -8.92
CA HIS A 54 -13.44 -3.65 -9.49
C HIS A 54 -14.74 -3.60 -10.30
N ILE A 55 -14.99 -4.61 -11.14
CA ILE A 55 -16.25 -4.70 -11.90
C ILE A 55 -17.45 -4.74 -10.94
N ARG A 56 -17.37 -5.53 -9.86
CA ARG A 56 -18.43 -5.62 -8.85
C ARG A 56 -18.68 -4.28 -8.13
N ASP A 57 -17.63 -3.53 -7.85
CA ASP A 57 -17.75 -2.20 -7.24
C ASP A 57 -18.36 -1.18 -8.19
N ILE A 58 -18.01 -1.24 -9.48
CA ILE A 58 -18.66 -0.40 -10.51
C ILE A 58 -20.16 -0.72 -10.58
N GLU A 59 -20.54 -2.00 -10.64
CA GLU A 59 -21.94 -2.44 -10.70
C GLU A 59 -22.75 -2.00 -9.47
N SER A 60 -22.14 -2.03 -8.28
CA SER A 60 -22.78 -1.59 -7.02
C SER A 60 -22.75 -0.07 -6.84
N GLY A 61 -22.02 0.66 -7.68
CA GLY A 61 -21.82 2.09 -7.57
C GLY A 61 -20.93 2.50 -6.39
N ASN A 62 -20.03 1.60 -5.98
CA ASN A 62 -19.03 1.89 -4.96
C ASN A 62 -17.92 2.79 -5.53
N TYR A 63 -17.60 3.85 -4.79
CA TYR A 63 -16.59 4.81 -5.21
C TYR A 63 -15.17 4.26 -5.16
N LEU A 64 -14.84 3.41 -4.19
CA LEU A 64 -13.47 2.94 -3.96
C LEU A 64 -13.42 1.42 -3.99
N THR A 65 -12.61 0.87 -4.88
CA THR A 65 -12.25 -0.56 -4.88
C THR A 65 -10.99 -0.78 -4.09
N THR A 66 -11.09 -1.63 -3.06
CA THR A 66 -9.96 -2.09 -2.27
C THR A 66 -9.94 -3.60 -2.20
N ASN A 67 -8.75 -4.20 -2.19
CA ASN A 67 -8.59 -5.65 -2.20
C ASN A 67 -7.77 -6.12 -0.99
N GLY A 68 -8.18 -7.27 -0.44
CA GLY A 68 -7.54 -7.87 0.72
C GLY A 68 -7.73 -7.08 2.01
N LEU A 69 -7.21 -7.64 3.10
CA LEU A 69 -7.38 -7.07 4.45
C LEU A 69 -6.69 -5.72 4.60
N MET A 70 -5.47 -5.59 4.06
CA MET A 70 -4.74 -4.32 4.08
C MET A 70 -5.40 -3.25 3.23
N GLY A 71 -5.94 -3.59 2.05
CA GLY A 71 -6.68 -2.65 1.22
C GLY A 71 -7.95 -2.15 1.93
N TRP A 72 -8.73 -3.08 2.50
CA TRP A 72 -9.92 -2.72 3.28
C TRP A 72 -9.59 -1.84 4.48
N PHE A 73 -8.54 -2.19 5.25
CA PHE A 73 -8.08 -1.39 6.38
C PHE A 73 -7.63 0.01 5.95
N LEU A 74 -6.89 0.11 4.84
CA LEU A 74 -6.48 1.40 4.29
C LEU A 74 -7.71 2.23 3.90
N GLY A 75 -8.64 1.64 3.15
CA GLY A 75 -9.88 2.30 2.75
C GLY A 75 -10.68 2.83 3.95
N LEU A 76 -10.74 2.06 5.03
CA LEU A 76 -11.37 2.45 6.30
C LEU A 76 -10.69 3.66 6.96
N VAL A 77 -9.35 3.66 7.04
CA VAL A 77 -8.57 4.72 7.70
C VAL A 77 -8.46 5.98 6.83
N THR A 78 -8.55 5.86 5.50
CA THR A 78 -8.44 6.97 4.55
C THR A 78 -9.78 7.46 4.02
N ALA A 79 -10.90 7.00 4.56
CA ALA A 79 -12.24 7.30 4.07
C ALA A 79 -12.68 8.78 4.17
N GLY A 80 -11.87 9.67 4.76
CA GLY A 80 -12.28 10.99 5.29
C GLY A 80 -13.33 11.78 4.48
N ALA A 81 -13.13 11.97 3.18
CA ALA A 81 -14.09 12.63 2.28
C ALA A 81 -14.57 11.71 1.14
N SER A 82 -14.38 10.39 1.30
CA SER A 82 -14.83 9.38 0.35
C SER A 82 -16.37 9.37 0.31
N PRO A 83 -17.00 9.48 -0.87
CA PRO A 83 -18.44 9.33 -1.01
C PRO A 83 -18.86 7.88 -0.76
N GLU A 84 -19.36 7.62 0.45
CA GLU A 84 -19.88 6.33 0.86
C GLU A 84 -21.37 6.19 0.55
N ARG A 85 -21.76 5.06 -0.05
CA ARG A 85 -23.19 4.75 -0.28
C ARG A 85 -23.89 4.19 0.95
N SER A 86 -23.17 3.53 1.85
CA SER A 86 -23.74 2.85 3.00
C SER A 86 -23.54 3.67 4.27
N MET A 87 -24.64 4.05 4.92
CA MET A 87 -24.59 4.76 6.20
C MET A 87 -23.93 3.91 7.30
N LEU A 88 -24.09 2.58 7.25
CA LEU A 88 -23.42 1.67 8.17
C LEU A 88 -21.91 1.67 7.95
N GLN A 89 -21.47 1.73 6.70
CA GLN A 89 -20.05 1.81 6.35
C GLN A 89 -19.44 3.14 6.80
N ALA A 90 -20.16 4.26 6.63
CA ALA A 90 -19.74 5.56 7.14
C ALA A 90 -19.63 5.58 8.67
N LEU A 91 -20.57 4.96 9.39
CA LEU A 91 -20.50 4.82 10.84
C LEU A 91 -19.33 3.93 11.26
N ALA A 92 -19.13 2.78 10.59
CA ALA A 92 -18.00 1.91 10.85
C ALA A 92 -16.66 2.63 10.60
N GLN A 93 -16.54 3.40 9.51
CA GLN A 93 -15.37 4.24 9.25
C GLN A 93 -15.15 5.25 10.37
N PHE A 94 -16.19 5.91 10.87
CA PHE A 94 -16.04 6.85 11.97
C PHE A 94 -15.49 6.17 13.24
N TYR A 95 -16.10 5.07 13.68
CA TYR A 95 -15.70 4.40 14.92
C TYR A 95 -14.37 3.67 14.80
N LEU A 96 -14.11 2.99 13.68
CA LEU A 96 -12.89 2.22 13.47
C LEU A 96 -11.71 3.09 13.03
N SER A 97 -11.92 4.22 12.35
CA SER A 97 -10.79 5.08 11.89
C SER A 97 -9.99 5.64 13.05
N ALA A 98 -10.64 5.96 14.18
CA ALA A 98 -9.95 6.44 15.39
C ALA A 98 -8.96 5.39 15.92
N LEU A 99 -9.37 4.13 16.01
CA LEU A 99 -8.48 3.03 16.42
C LEU A 99 -7.48 2.68 15.32
N GLY A 100 -7.94 2.67 14.07
CA GLY A 100 -7.11 2.44 12.89
C GLY A 100 -5.98 3.47 12.76
N ARG A 101 -6.16 4.68 13.30
CA ARG A 101 -5.11 5.70 13.37
C ARG A 101 -3.92 5.26 14.22
N VAL A 102 -4.16 4.56 15.33
CA VAL A 102 -3.08 4.00 16.15
C VAL A 102 -2.37 2.88 15.39
N GLY A 103 -3.15 2.01 14.73
CA GLY A 103 -2.63 0.92 13.91
C GLY A 103 -1.73 1.40 12.77
N ILE A 104 -2.18 2.39 11.99
CA ILE A 104 -1.38 2.93 10.88
C ILE A 104 -0.14 3.66 11.37
N LEU A 105 -0.19 4.34 12.52
CA LEU A 105 1.01 4.96 13.11
C LEU A 105 2.03 3.91 13.55
N ALA A 106 1.60 2.75 14.06
CA ALA A 106 2.50 1.64 14.37
C ALA A 106 3.15 1.07 13.10
N VAL A 107 2.37 0.87 12.02
CA VAL A 107 2.90 0.42 10.72
C VAL A 107 3.91 1.43 10.15
N VAL A 108 3.58 2.72 10.17
CA VAL A 108 4.49 3.79 9.74
C VAL A 108 5.73 3.83 10.63
N GLY A 109 5.58 3.65 11.94
CA GLY A 109 6.69 3.54 12.89
C GLY A 109 7.64 2.40 12.52
N TYR A 110 7.09 1.23 12.20
CA TYR A 110 7.82 0.05 11.75
C TYR A 110 8.55 0.28 10.41
N PHE A 111 7.88 0.87 9.42
CA PHE A 111 8.53 1.21 8.15
C PHE A 111 9.62 2.27 8.33
N ASN A 112 9.41 3.24 9.21
CA ASN A 112 10.42 4.23 9.55
C ASN A 112 11.62 3.59 10.27
N SER A 113 11.41 2.59 11.13
CA SER A 113 12.53 1.88 11.75
C SER A 113 13.34 1.08 10.72
N LEU A 114 12.66 0.39 9.78
CA LEU A 114 13.34 -0.31 8.68
C LEU A 114 14.18 0.66 7.82
N SER A 115 13.62 1.83 7.48
CA SER A 115 14.33 2.87 6.72
C SER A 115 15.56 3.39 7.45
N ARG A 116 15.46 3.63 8.76
CA ARG A 116 16.59 4.07 9.59
C ARG A 116 17.68 3.01 9.67
N GLU A 117 17.31 1.74 9.85
CA GLU A 117 18.25 0.62 9.87
C GLU A 117 19.03 0.52 8.55
N HIS A 118 18.34 0.59 7.41
CA HIS A 118 18.99 0.56 6.11
C HIS A 118 19.91 1.77 5.85
N ALA A 119 19.50 2.98 6.26
CA ALA A 119 20.33 4.17 6.15
C ALA A 119 21.62 4.06 6.98
N ASN A 120 21.53 3.50 8.19
CA ASN A 120 22.68 3.28 9.05
C ASN A 120 23.65 2.23 8.48
N MET A 121 23.12 1.15 7.88
CA MET A 121 23.96 0.14 7.21
C MET A 121 24.75 0.76 6.04
N ARG A 122 24.08 1.54 5.17
CA ARG A 122 24.77 2.21 4.05
C ARG A 122 25.84 3.20 4.51
N ARG A 123 25.60 3.93 5.61
CA ARG A 123 26.62 4.83 6.19
C ARG A 123 27.86 4.05 6.64
N LYS A 124 27.68 2.93 7.35
CA LYS A 124 28.79 2.07 7.78
C LYS A 124 29.58 1.48 6.60
N GLU A 125 28.89 1.04 5.55
CA GLU A 125 29.53 0.57 4.31
C GLU A 125 30.37 1.67 3.64
N SER A 126 29.85 2.90 3.58
CA SER A 126 30.59 4.03 3.00
C SER A 126 31.81 4.45 3.82
N GLU A 127 31.72 4.35 5.15
CA GLU A 127 32.82 4.66 6.08
C GLU A 127 33.90 3.56 6.05
N HIS A 128 33.50 2.29 5.91
CA HIS A 128 34.44 1.19 5.76
C HIS A 128 35.13 1.17 4.38
N ALA A 129 34.45 1.67 3.34
CA ALA A 129 35.02 1.83 2.00
C ALA A 129 36.01 3.00 1.89
N SER A 130 35.91 4.00 2.77
CA SER A 130 36.83 5.15 2.81
C SER A 130 38.08 4.93 3.67
N LEU A 131 38.17 3.81 4.40
CA LEU A 131 39.37 3.44 5.17
C LEU A 131 40.50 2.96 4.22
N PRO A 132 41.75 3.46 4.38
CA PRO A 132 42.86 3.25 3.44
C PRO A 132 43.40 1.81 3.34
N GLY A 133 42.80 0.83 4.03
CA GLY A 133 43.25 -0.57 4.05
C GLY A 133 42.39 -1.58 3.28
N ALA A 134 41.26 -1.18 2.68
CA ALA A 134 40.31 -2.13 2.07
C ALA A 134 40.67 -2.60 0.64
N LYS A 135 41.74 -2.05 0.02
CA LYS A 135 42.13 -2.38 -1.37
C LYS A 135 43.15 -3.52 -1.51
N ILE A 136 43.60 -4.17 -0.43
CA ILE A 136 44.78 -5.05 -0.47
C ILE A 136 44.46 -6.54 -0.65
N HIS A 137 43.18 -6.94 -0.78
CA HIS A 137 42.83 -8.31 -1.11
C HIS A 137 41.68 -8.35 -2.12
N SER A 138 42.05 -8.29 -3.40
CA SER A 138 41.29 -8.77 -4.56
C SER A 138 42.18 -9.73 -5.33
#